data_AF-A0AAD1M215-F1
#
_entry.id   AF-A0AAD1M215-F1
#
_cell.length_a   1.000
_cell.length_b   1.000
_cell.length_c   1.000
_cell.angle_alpha   90.00
_cell.angle_beta   90.00
_cell.angle_gamma   90.00
#
_symmetry.space_group_name_H-M   'P 1'
#
loop_
_entity.id
_entity.type
_entity.pdbx_description
1 polymer ?
#
loop_
_entity_poly.entity_id
_entity_poly.type
_entity_poly.pdbx_seq_one_letter_code
_entity_poly.pdbx_strand_id
1 'polypeptide(L)'
;MQAPVVGGIRLPHGNGETIRLARGASLSDFAEKIDANPAALVQALFNLGEMVTATQSVGDETLELLGSEMNYNVQVVSPEDEDRELLESFDLSYGEDEGTEEDLRVRPPVVTVMGHVDHGKTRLLDTIRKTNVREAEAGGITQHIGAYQVSVEHDGVERPITFIDTPGHEAFTAMRARGAKATDIAILVVAADDGVMPQTVEAINHAQAAEVPIVVAVNKIDKEGADPAKIRGQLTEYGLVPEEFGGDTMFVDISAKQGTNIDQLLEAVLLTADAALDLRANPDMEAQGVVIEAQLDRGRGPVATVLVQRGTLHVGDSVVAGDAYGRVRRMVDEHGEDVEAALPSRPVQVIGFTSVPGAGDNFLVVDEDRIARQIADRRSARKRNALAARARKRISLEDLDSALKETSQLNLILKGDNAGTVEALEEALMGIRVDDEVALRVIDRGVGAITETNVNLASASDAIIIGFNVRAEGKATELANREGVEIRYYSVIYQAIDDIEKALRGLLKPVYEEVQLGRAEVRALFRSSKVGLIAGCLVTSGSVRRNAKARLLRDNIVVAENLTVQSLRREKDDVTEVRDGYECGLTLGYADIKEGDVIETYELVQKERA
;
A
#
# COMPACT_ATOMS: atom_id res chain seq x y z
N MET A 1 1.25 34.54 -35.97
CA MET A 1 0.77 33.16 -36.22
C MET A 1 -0.62 33.04 -35.63
N GLN A 2 -1.55 32.34 -36.30
CA GLN A 2 -2.94 32.23 -35.83
C GLN A 2 -3.01 31.28 -34.62
N ALA A 3 -3.78 31.66 -33.61
CA ALA A 3 -4.12 30.81 -32.47
C ALA A 3 -4.67 29.45 -32.94
N PRO A 4 -4.31 28.32 -32.30
CA PRO A 4 -4.84 27.03 -32.65
C PRO A 4 -6.34 27.02 -32.33
N VAL A 5 -7.13 26.39 -33.20
CA VAL A 5 -8.58 26.30 -33.05
C VAL A 5 -8.93 24.88 -32.65
N VAL A 6 -9.05 24.66 -31.35
CA VAL A 6 -9.43 23.36 -30.78
C VAL A 6 -10.95 23.37 -30.63
N GLY A 7 -11.64 22.57 -31.45
CA GLY A 7 -13.10 22.47 -31.44
C GLY A 7 -13.85 23.81 -31.56
N GLY A 8 -13.30 24.78 -32.30
CA GLY A 8 -13.92 26.07 -32.60
C GLY A 8 -13.57 27.24 -31.67
N ILE A 9 -12.68 27.04 -30.70
CA ILE A 9 -12.31 28.05 -29.68
C ILE A 9 -10.86 28.48 -29.91
N ARG A 10 -10.59 29.79 -29.82
CA ARG A 10 -9.23 30.33 -29.89
C ARG A 10 -8.58 30.22 -28.51
N LEU A 11 -7.60 29.33 -28.41
CA LEU A 11 -6.74 29.22 -27.24
C LEU A 11 -5.42 29.97 -27.47
N PRO A 12 -4.72 30.43 -26.42
CA PRO A 12 -3.37 30.95 -26.58
C PRO A 12 -2.46 29.90 -27.24
N HIS A 13 -1.58 30.33 -28.16
CA HIS A 13 -0.60 29.47 -28.80
C HIS A 13 0.71 29.54 -28.01
N GLY A 14 1.17 28.42 -27.45
CA GLY A 14 2.33 28.39 -26.57
C GLY A 14 3.68 28.50 -27.25
N ASN A 15 3.76 28.32 -28.58
CA ASN A 15 5.01 28.41 -29.35
C ASN A 15 6.17 27.53 -28.82
N GLY A 16 5.86 26.44 -28.10
CA GLY A 16 6.86 25.59 -27.46
C GLY A 16 7.33 26.06 -26.08
N GLU A 17 6.70 27.08 -25.50
CA GLU A 17 6.96 27.52 -24.13
C GLU A 17 6.71 26.38 -23.14
N THR A 18 7.60 26.27 -22.16
CA THR A 18 7.51 25.24 -21.12
C THR A 18 6.77 25.78 -19.92
N ILE A 19 5.73 25.05 -19.50
CA ILE A 19 4.91 25.41 -18.35
C ILE A 19 5.02 24.32 -17.31
N ARG A 20 5.46 24.72 -16.13
CA ARG A 20 5.55 23.84 -14.97
C ARG A 20 4.20 23.85 -14.26
N LEU A 21 3.55 22.71 -14.04
CA LEU A 21 2.32 22.62 -13.26
C LEU A 21 2.47 21.66 -12.09
N ALA A 22 1.75 21.94 -11.02
CA ALA A 22 1.71 21.04 -9.87
C ALA A 22 0.85 19.80 -10.19
N ARG A 23 1.17 18.67 -9.57
CA ARG A 23 0.36 17.44 -9.70
C ARG A 23 -1.05 17.66 -9.15
N GLY A 24 -2.07 17.27 -9.93
CA GLY A 24 -3.46 17.50 -9.58
C GLY A 24 -3.90 18.96 -9.68
N ALA A 25 -3.17 19.80 -10.43
CA ALA A 25 -3.59 21.14 -10.79
C ALA A 25 -4.98 21.13 -11.45
N SER A 26 -5.72 22.22 -11.27
CA SER A 26 -6.99 22.46 -11.93
C SER A 26 -6.80 23.18 -13.27
N LEU A 27 -7.84 23.21 -14.09
CA LEU A 27 -7.83 24.02 -15.32
C LEU A 27 -7.74 25.51 -15.03
N SER A 28 -8.16 25.95 -13.85
CA SER A 28 -7.99 27.33 -13.41
C SER A 28 -6.52 27.65 -13.16
N ASP A 29 -5.79 26.75 -12.50
CA ASP A 29 -4.35 26.90 -12.25
C ASP A 29 -3.56 26.90 -13.56
N PHE A 30 -3.97 26.04 -14.51
CA PHE A 30 -3.35 26.05 -15.84
C PHE A 30 -3.65 27.35 -16.59
N ALA A 31 -4.91 27.79 -16.61
CA ALA A 31 -5.34 29.03 -17.24
C ALA A 31 -4.59 30.26 -16.71
N GLU A 32 -4.33 30.31 -15.39
CA GLU A 32 -3.59 31.41 -14.76
C GLU A 32 -2.13 31.47 -15.27
N LYS A 33 -1.47 30.33 -15.49
CA LYS A 33 -0.09 30.30 -16.02
C LYS A 33 0.03 30.74 -17.47
N ILE A 34 -1.02 30.56 -18.27
CA ILE A 34 -1.07 30.93 -19.70
C ILE A 34 -1.85 32.21 -19.98
N ASP A 35 -2.31 32.90 -18.93
CA ASP A 35 -3.19 34.07 -19.03
C ASP A 35 -4.40 33.83 -19.96
N ALA A 36 -5.08 32.70 -19.77
CA ALA A 36 -6.26 32.30 -20.54
C ALA A 36 -7.53 32.27 -19.69
N ASN A 37 -8.68 32.15 -20.36
CA ASN A 37 -9.96 31.98 -19.69
C ASN A 37 -10.18 30.50 -19.33
N PRO A 38 -10.39 30.13 -18.04
CA PRO A 38 -10.66 28.74 -17.63
C PRO A 38 -11.84 28.10 -18.36
N ALA A 39 -12.88 28.88 -18.71
CA ALA A 39 -14.04 28.39 -19.44
C ALA A 39 -13.68 27.88 -20.85
N ALA A 40 -12.68 28.49 -21.50
CA ALA A 40 -12.20 28.06 -22.81
C ALA A 40 -11.48 26.70 -22.74
N LEU A 41 -10.71 26.47 -21.67
CA LEU A 41 -10.03 25.20 -21.43
C LEU A 41 -11.02 24.07 -21.11
N VAL A 42 -12.05 24.35 -20.31
CA VAL A 42 -13.14 23.40 -20.03
C VAL A 42 -13.81 22.96 -21.33
N GLN A 43 -14.12 23.90 -22.21
CA GLN A 43 -14.80 23.60 -23.46
C GLN A 43 -13.88 22.88 -24.47
N ALA A 44 -12.57 23.17 -24.45
CA ALA A 44 -11.59 22.44 -25.24
C ALA A 44 -11.48 20.97 -24.81
N LEU A 45 -11.41 20.70 -23.50
CA LEU A 45 -11.42 19.33 -22.96
C LEU A 45 -12.74 18.61 -23.24
N PHE A 46 -13.86 19.33 -23.17
CA PHE A 46 -15.16 18.77 -23.55
C PHE A 46 -15.17 18.27 -25.00
N ASN A 47 -14.57 19.03 -25.93
CA ASN A 47 -14.44 18.62 -27.33
C ASN A 47 -13.48 17.43 -27.52
N LEU A 48 -12.53 17.25 -26.61
CA LEU A 48 -11.63 16.09 -26.54
C LEU A 48 -12.26 14.88 -25.84
N GLY A 49 -13.53 14.99 -25.40
CA GLY A 49 -14.28 13.91 -24.76
C GLY A 49 -14.10 13.84 -23.24
N GLU A 50 -13.42 14.81 -22.61
CA GLU A 50 -13.22 14.86 -21.16
C GLU A 50 -14.16 15.88 -20.50
N MET A 51 -14.99 15.42 -19.56
CA MET A 51 -15.91 16.28 -18.80
C MET A 51 -15.28 16.74 -17.48
N VAL A 52 -14.78 17.97 -17.46
CA VAL A 52 -14.09 18.57 -16.30
C VAL A 52 -14.59 19.99 -16.05
N THR A 53 -14.81 20.36 -14.78
CA THR A 53 -15.09 21.76 -14.41
C THR A 53 -13.81 22.53 -14.08
N ALA A 54 -13.81 23.85 -14.23
CA ALA A 54 -12.61 24.69 -14.08
C ALA A 54 -11.82 24.50 -12.78
N THR A 55 -12.47 24.24 -11.65
CA THR A 55 -11.84 24.12 -10.32
C THR A 55 -11.53 22.69 -9.90
N GLN A 56 -11.82 21.70 -10.74
CA GLN A 56 -11.55 20.30 -10.42
C GLN A 56 -10.11 19.94 -10.77
N SER A 57 -9.47 19.18 -9.89
CA SER A 57 -8.16 18.57 -10.16
C SER A 57 -8.23 17.62 -11.35
N VAL A 58 -7.27 17.75 -12.26
CA VAL A 58 -7.12 16.90 -13.43
C VAL A 58 -5.86 16.05 -13.34
N GLY A 59 -5.88 14.92 -14.04
CA GLY A 59 -4.71 14.04 -14.12
C GLY A 59 -3.62 14.63 -14.99
N ASP A 60 -2.38 14.18 -14.75
CA ASP A 60 -1.18 14.64 -15.42
C ASP A 60 -1.31 14.49 -16.96
N GLU A 61 -1.82 13.35 -17.43
CA GLU A 61 -2.04 13.07 -18.86
C GLU A 61 -3.04 14.03 -19.53
N THR A 62 -4.07 14.47 -18.80
CA THR A 62 -5.07 15.42 -19.30
C THR A 62 -4.45 16.80 -19.51
N LEU A 63 -3.60 17.23 -18.57
CA LEU A 63 -2.88 18.50 -18.67
C LEU A 63 -1.87 18.49 -19.81
N GLU A 64 -1.14 17.39 -19.98
CA GLU A 64 -0.21 17.18 -21.09
C GLU A 64 -0.91 17.16 -22.45
N LEU A 65 -2.06 16.48 -22.55
CA LEU A 65 -2.88 16.46 -23.76
C LEU A 65 -3.32 17.87 -24.15
N LEU A 66 -3.89 18.62 -23.21
CA LEU A 66 -4.36 19.99 -23.45
C LEU A 66 -3.20 20.94 -23.79
N GLY A 67 -2.06 20.77 -23.12
CA GLY A 67 -0.83 21.50 -23.40
C GLY A 67 -0.30 21.25 -24.81
N SER A 68 -0.23 19.98 -25.23
CA SER A 68 0.26 19.61 -26.56
C SER A 68 -0.60 20.18 -27.69
N GLU A 69 -1.92 20.19 -27.51
CA GLU A 69 -2.87 20.75 -28.47
C GLU A 69 -2.73 22.28 -28.61
N MET A 70 -2.32 22.97 -27.53
CA MET A 70 -2.02 24.40 -27.51
C MET A 70 -0.57 24.74 -27.85
N ASN A 71 0.25 23.71 -28.15
CA ASN A 71 1.69 23.81 -28.38
C ASN A 71 2.48 24.40 -27.19
N TYR A 72 2.07 24.04 -25.97
CA TYR A 72 2.83 24.21 -24.73
C TYR A 72 3.50 22.89 -24.35
N ASN A 73 4.72 22.97 -23.82
CA ASN A 73 5.38 21.83 -23.19
C ASN A 73 5.02 21.82 -21.70
N VAL A 74 3.98 21.07 -21.34
CA VAL A 74 3.55 20.95 -19.94
C VAL A 74 4.47 19.97 -19.23
N GLN A 75 5.19 20.45 -18.23
CA GLN A 75 5.99 19.65 -17.33
C GLN A 75 5.29 19.58 -15.97
N VAL A 76 4.79 18.41 -15.62
CA VAL A 76 4.31 18.18 -14.26
C VAL A 76 5.52 18.08 -13.35
N VAL A 77 5.57 18.95 -12.34
CA VAL A 77 6.70 19.08 -11.44
C VAL A 77 6.72 17.88 -10.48
N SER A 78 7.92 17.42 -10.12
CA SER A 78 8.06 16.36 -9.12
C SER A 78 7.59 16.87 -7.75
N PRO A 79 7.07 16.00 -6.86
CA PRO A 79 6.70 16.42 -5.50
C PRO A 79 7.85 17.09 -4.73
N GLU A 80 9.09 16.67 -4.99
CA GLU A 80 10.31 17.19 -4.36
C GLU A 80 10.60 18.62 -4.83
N ASP A 81 10.52 18.87 -6.15
CA ASP A 81 10.71 20.22 -6.70
C ASP A 81 9.59 21.19 -6.27
N GLU A 82 8.35 20.72 -6.18
CA GLU A 82 7.22 21.52 -5.67
C GLU A 82 7.40 21.91 -4.19
N ASP A 83 7.94 21.00 -3.39
CA ASP A 83 8.24 21.26 -1.97
C ASP A 83 9.41 22.23 -1.84
N ARG A 84 10.45 22.10 -2.68
CA ARG A 84 11.56 23.06 -2.73
C ARG A 84 11.08 24.47 -3.09
N GLU A 85 10.30 24.62 -4.17
CA GLU A 85 9.72 25.92 -4.55
C GLU A 85 8.82 26.53 -3.46
N LEU A 86 8.14 25.67 -2.68
CA LEU A 86 7.32 26.12 -1.55
C LEU A 86 8.19 26.67 -0.41
N LEU A 87 9.23 25.93 -0.03
CA LEU A 87 10.14 26.33 1.05
C LEU A 87 10.91 27.61 0.67
N GLU A 88 11.39 27.70 -0.57
CA GLU A 88 12.03 28.91 -1.12
C GLU A 88 11.10 30.14 -1.04
N SER A 89 9.79 29.96 -1.19
CA SER A 89 8.83 31.08 -1.04
C SER A 89 8.73 31.65 0.38
N PHE A 90 9.31 30.95 1.36
CA PHE A 90 9.42 31.36 2.77
C PHE A 90 10.88 31.58 3.20
N ASP A 91 11.82 31.69 2.26
CA ASP A 91 13.27 31.80 2.53
C ASP A 91 13.83 30.60 3.33
N LEU A 92 13.22 29.42 3.17
CA LEU A 92 13.65 28.17 3.81
C LEU A 92 14.31 27.25 2.77
N SER A 93 15.35 26.53 3.18
CA SER A 93 15.95 25.43 2.43
C SER A 93 15.84 24.13 3.23
N TYR A 94 15.86 22.98 2.55
CA TYR A 94 15.92 21.68 3.22
C TYR A 94 17.05 20.85 2.62
N GLY A 95 17.84 20.22 3.46
CA GLY A 95 18.92 19.34 3.00
C GLY A 95 20.20 20.07 2.57
N GLU A 96 20.42 21.31 3.00
CA GLU A 96 21.71 22.01 2.94
C GLU A 96 22.16 22.43 4.35
N ASP A 97 23.46 22.31 4.66
CA ASP A 97 24.02 22.86 5.91
C ASP A 97 24.26 24.37 5.69
N GLU A 98 23.75 25.20 6.61
CA GLU A 98 24.07 26.64 6.59
C GLU A 98 25.51 26.89 7.04
N GLY A 99 26.15 27.94 6.51
CA GLY A 99 27.48 28.35 6.93
C GLY A 99 28.63 27.77 6.09
N THR A 100 29.78 27.59 6.72
CA THR A 100 31.05 27.18 6.09
C THR A 100 31.53 25.83 6.61
N GLU A 101 32.57 25.24 6.00
CA GLU A 101 33.16 23.99 6.48
C GLU A 101 33.67 24.05 7.94
N GLU A 102 33.93 25.25 8.48
CA GLU A 102 34.38 25.44 9.87
C GLU A 102 33.26 25.27 10.90
N ASP A 103 32.00 25.41 10.46
CA ASP A 103 30.80 25.27 11.29
C ASP A 103 30.36 23.80 11.41
N LEU A 104 30.81 22.97 10.48
CA LEU A 104 30.55 21.54 10.47
C LEU A 104 31.22 20.83 11.65
N ARG A 105 30.45 19.98 12.33
CA ARG A 105 30.91 19.12 13.44
C ARG A 105 30.62 17.66 13.11
N VAL A 106 31.49 16.77 13.59
CA VAL A 106 31.30 15.31 13.45
C VAL A 106 30.02 14.89 14.18
N ARG A 107 29.15 14.15 13.48
CA ARG A 107 27.91 13.61 14.06
C ARG A 107 27.96 12.08 14.18
N PRO A 108 27.17 11.49 15.10
CA PRO A 108 27.00 10.04 15.18
C PRO A 108 26.48 9.42 13.87
N PRO A 109 26.95 8.24 13.45
CA PRO A 109 26.35 7.51 12.35
C PRO A 109 24.95 7.00 12.73
N VAL A 110 24.03 7.09 11.78
CA VAL A 110 22.69 6.49 11.86
C VAL A 110 22.70 5.16 11.12
N VAL A 111 22.29 4.10 11.81
CA VAL A 111 22.49 2.72 11.38
C VAL A 111 21.16 1.97 11.41
N THR A 112 20.79 1.34 10.30
CA THR A 112 19.64 0.43 10.26
C THR A 112 20.07 -1.02 10.24
N VAL A 113 19.25 -1.89 10.83
CA VAL A 113 19.48 -3.33 10.81
C VAL A 113 18.48 -3.99 9.87
N MET A 114 18.99 -4.62 8.82
CA MET A 114 18.21 -5.27 7.77
C MET A 114 18.50 -6.78 7.69
N GLY A 115 17.65 -7.53 6.98
CA GLY A 115 17.79 -8.98 6.81
C GLY A 115 16.44 -9.70 6.79
N HIS A 116 16.47 -11.03 6.63
CA HIS A 116 15.27 -11.87 6.65
C HIS A 116 14.62 -11.94 8.05
N VAL A 117 13.36 -12.36 8.13
CA VAL A 117 12.75 -12.70 9.43
C VAL A 117 13.49 -13.91 10.04
N ASP A 118 13.53 -13.97 11.38
CA ASP A 118 14.25 -15.00 12.16
C ASP A 118 15.77 -15.09 11.99
N HIS A 119 16.40 -14.20 11.23
CA HIS A 119 17.86 -14.04 11.23
C HIS A 119 18.42 -13.40 12.51
N GLY A 120 17.55 -12.95 13.42
CA GLY A 120 17.93 -12.46 14.75
C GLY A 120 18.20 -10.96 14.85
N LYS A 121 17.65 -10.13 13.96
CA LYS A 121 17.74 -8.65 13.99
C LYS A 121 17.30 -8.05 15.34
N THR A 122 16.07 -8.32 15.76
CA THR A 122 15.53 -7.85 17.06
C THR A 122 16.40 -8.33 18.21
N ARG A 123 16.92 -9.57 18.14
CA ARG A 123 17.80 -10.12 19.18
C ARG A 123 19.16 -9.41 19.21
N LEU A 124 19.71 -9.05 18.06
CA LEU A 124 20.94 -8.26 17.98
C LEU A 124 20.74 -6.90 18.64
N LEU A 125 19.65 -6.21 18.29
CA LEU A 125 19.31 -4.90 18.85
C LEU A 125 19.05 -4.98 20.36
N ASP A 126 18.32 -6.00 20.82
CA ASP A 126 18.11 -6.29 22.25
C ASP A 126 19.44 -6.45 23.00
N THR A 127 20.37 -7.24 22.45
CA THR A 127 21.69 -7.47 23.04
C THR A 127 22.52 -6.19 23.07
N ILE A 128 22.46 -5.37 22.02
CA ILE A 128 23.12 -4.06 21.96
C ILE A 128 22.52 -3.10 23.01
N ARG A 129 21.20 -3.04 23.13
CA ARG A 129 20.49 -2.20 24.12
C ARG A 129 20.63 -2.70 25.55
N LYS A 130 21.08 -3.94 25.76
CA LYS A 130 21.03 -4.67 27.05
C LYS A 130 19.59 -4.76 27.61
N THR A 131 18.60 -4.84 26.73
CA THR A 131 17.16 -4.95 27.05
C THR A 131 16.57 -6.22 26.42
N ASN A 132 15.38 -6.65 26.85
CA ASN A 132 14.69 -7.81 26.28
C ASN A 132 13.28 -7.40 25.81
N VAL A 133 13.19 -6.80 24.61
CA VAL A 133 11.92 -6.27 24.06
C VAL A 133 11.07 -7.41 23.48
N ARG A 134 11.69 -8.52 23.04
CA ARG A 134 11.01 -9.69 22.44
C ARG A 134 9.88 -10.32 23.26
N GLU A 135 9.85 -10.16 24.59
CA GLU A 135 8.76 -10.69 25.43
C GLU A 135 7.50 -9.81 25.43
N ALA A 136 7.59 -8.57 24.95
CA ALA A 136 6.49 -7.59 24.98
C ALA A 136 5.74 -7.44 23.64
N GLU A 137 6.36 -7.76 22.49
CA GLU A 137 5.74 -7.60 21.17
C GLU A 137 4.85 -8.79 20.76
N ALA A 138 3.64 -8.49 20.29
CA ALA A 138 2.67 -9.50 19.88
C ALA A 138 3.17 -10.27 18.63
N GLY A 139 3.15 -11.61 18.71
CA GLY A 139 3.58 -12.48 17.62
C GLY A 139 5.09 -12.66 17.49
N GLY A 140 5.91 -12.10 18.40
CA GLY A 140 7.36 -12.32 18.43
C GLY A 140 8.14 -11.66 17.30
N ILE A 141 7.57 -10.67 16.62
CA ILE A 141 8.16 -9.93 15.51
C ILE A 141 8.12 -8.42 15.75
N THR A 142 9.14 -7.71 15.27
CA THR A 142 9.17 -6.24 15.25
C THR A 142 8.19 -5.72 14.21
N GLN A 143 7.22 -4.92 14.65
CA GLN A 143 6.18 -4.32 13.77
C GLN A 143 6.21 -2.78 13.75
N HIS A 144 6.99 -2.16 14.63
CA HIS A 144 7.15 -0.70 14.73
C HIS A 144 8.59 -0.30 14.43
N ILE A 145 8.79 0.91 13.89
CA ILE A 145 10.14 1.47 13.77
C ILE A 145 10.51 2.13 15.11
N GLY A 146 11.64 1.71 15.69
CA GLY A 146 12.20 2.30 16.89
C GLY A 146 13.56 2.92 16.62
N ALA A 147 13.84 4.08 17.22
CA ALA A 147 15.16 4.70 17.15
C ALA A 147 15.75 4.90 18.56
N TYR A 148 17.06 4.67 18.71
CA TYR A 148 17.76 4.77 19.99
C TYR A 148 19.25 4.98 19.76
N GLN A 149 19.97 5.47 20.78
CA GLN A 149 21.39 5.75 20.70
C GLN A 149 22.17 4.88 21.69
N VAL A 150 23.34 4.39 21.27
CA VAL A 150 24.24 3.60 22.12
C VAL A 150 25.64 4.19 22.06
N SER A 151 26.24 4.42 23.23
CA SER A 151 27.64 4.83 23.35
C SER A 151 28.57 3.63 23.25
N VAL A 152 29.57 3.74 22.38
CA VAL A 152 30.63 2.74 22.17
C VAL A 152 31.97 3.40 22.44
N GLU A 153 32.81 2.76 23.25
CA GLU A 153 34.18 3.23 23.47
C GLU A 153 35.05 2.83 22.28
N HIS A 154 35.60 3.80 21.56
CA HIS A 154 36.52 3.60 20.43
C HIS A 154 37.67 4.59 20.55
N ASP A 155 38.92 4.11 20.47
CA ASP A 155 40.14 4.92 20.67
C ASP A 155 40.17 5.76 21.98
N GLY A 156 39.52 5.25 23.03
CA GLY A 156 39.44 5.93 24.34
C GLY A 156 38.45 7.11 24.37
N VAL A 157 37.62 7.27 23.33
CA VAL A 157 36.53 8.24 23.26
C VAL A 157 35.20 7.49 23.15
N GLU A 158 34.21 7.89 23.95
CA GLU A 158 32.84 7.40 23.77
C GLU A 158 32.22 8.04 22.52
N ARG A 159 31.91 7.23 21.52
CA ARG A 159 31.22 7.62 20.30
C ARG A 159 29.79 7.08 20.30
N PRO A 160 28.77 7.92 20.10
CA PRO A 160 27.40 7.44 19.96
C PRO A 160 27.19 6.80 18.59
N ILE A 161 26.32 5.79 18.53
CA ILE A 161 25.75 5.23 17.30
C ILE A 161 24.23 5.26 17.44
N THR A 162 23.55 5.82 16.46
CA THR A 162 22.09 5.85 16.44
C THR A 162 21.57 4.67 15.64
N PHE A 163 20.74 3.83 16.23
CA PHE A 163 20.13 2.68 15.59
C PHE A 163 18.68 2.95 15.22
N ILE A 164 18.29 2.55 14.01
CA ILE A 164 16.91 2.47 13.54
C ILE A 164 16.55 0.98 13.37
N ASP A 165 15.62 0.51 14.18
CA ASP A 165 15.07 -0.83 14.09
C ASP A 165 13.96 -0.85 13.04
N THR A 166 14.15 -1.57 11.93
CA THR A 166 13.13 -1.69 10.88
C THR A 166 12.49 -3.08 10.88
N PRO A 167 11.16 -3.19 10.71
CA PRO A 167 10.48 -4.48 10.57
C PRO A 167 11.04 -5.32 9.41
N GLY A 168 11.12 -6.64 9.64
CA GLY A 168 11.72 -7.59 8.70
C GLY A 168 10.79 -8.14 7.61
N HIS A 169 9.49 -7.90 7.70
CA HIS A 169 8.48 -8.56 6.88
C HIS A 169 8.18 -7.76 5.60
N GLU A 170 7.94 -8.48 4.49
CA GLU A 170 7.51 -7.94 3.18
C GLU A 170 6.37 -6.90 3.20
N ALA A 171 5.39 -6.99 4.10
CA ALA A 171 4.32 -5.99 4.19
C ALA A 171 4.84 -4.61 4.64
N PHE A 172 6.07 -4.54 5.14
CA PHE A 172 6.73 -3.32 5.62
C PHE A 172 7.85 -2.86 4.68
N THR A 173 7.80 -3.20 3.39
CA THR A 173 8.78 -2.75 2.40
C THR A 173 8.94 -1.22 2.38
N ALA A 174 7.85 -0.46 2.42
CA ALA A 174 7.91 1.00 2.50
C ALA A 174 8.65 1.50 3.75
N MET A 175 8.48 0.83 4.90
CA MET A 175 9.21 1.15 6.13
C MET A 175 10.71 0.90 6.00
N ARG A 176 11.12 -0.19 5.33
CA ARG A 176 12.55 -0.48 5.08
C ARG A 176 13.18 0.51 4.13
N ALA A 177 12.49 0.88 3.06
CA ALA A 177 12.96 1.90 2.12
C ALA A 177 13.14 3.25 2.82
N ARG A 178 12.23 3.63 3.72
CA ARG A 178 12.37 4.83 4.57
C ARG A 178 13.56 4.74 5.51
N GLY A 179 13.70 3.61 6.22
CA GLY A 179 14.84 3.37 7.10
C GLY A 179 16.15 3.52 6.35
N ALA A 180 16.28 2.89 5.17
CA ALA A 180 17.47 2.99 4.33
C ALA A 180 17.84 4.43 3.97
N LYS A 181 16.87 5.24 3.53
CA LYS A 181 17.10 6.66 3.18
C LYS A 181 17.46 7.54 4.38
N ALA A 182 17.02 7.17 5.58
CA ALA A 182 17.29 7.92 6.81
C ALA A 182 18.62 7.54 7.46
N THR A 183 19.33 6.54 6.93
CA THR A 183 20.53 5.97 7.55
C THR A 183 21.79 6.23 6.75
N ASP A 184 22.88 6.37 7.47
CA ASP A 184 24.22 6.49 6.93
C ASP A 184 24.81 5.10 6.61
N ILE A 185 24.48 4.07 7.39
CA ILE A 185 25.00 2.69 7.24
C ILE A 185 23.89 1.65 7.43
N ALA A 186 23.97 0.54 6.71
CA ALA A 186 23.08 -0.61 6.90
C ALA A 186 23.85 -1.84 7.43
N ILE A 187 23.38 -2.44 8.52
CA ILE A 187 23.84 -3.76 8.98
C ILE A 187 22.96 -4.84 8.37
N LEU A 188 23.53 -5.69 7.53
CA LEU A 188 22.84 -6.84 6.96
C LEU A 188 23.04 -8.08 7.83
N VAL A 189 21.99 -8.53 8.51
CA VAL A 189 22.02 -9.72 9.37
C VAL A 189 21.64 -10.97 8.57
N VAL A 190 22.60 -11.89 8.42
CA VAL A 190 22.41 -13.16 7.73
C VAL A 190 22.70 -14.31 8.68
N ALA A 191 21.76 -15.24 8.83
CA ALA A 191 21.98 -16.37 9.71
C ALA A 191 22.87 -17.43 9.04
N ALA A 192 23.87 -17.92 9.77
CA ALA A 192 24.85 -18.89 9.29
C ALA A 192 24.26 -20.29 9.02
N ASP A 193 23.09 -20.60 9.57
CA ASP A 193 22.35 -21.85 9.36
C ASP A 193 21.40 -21.80 8.14
N ASP A 194 20.82 -20.63 7.85
CA ASP A 194 19.80 -20.48 6.80
C ASP A 194 20.39 -20.07 5.45
N GLY A 195 21.34 -19.13 5.42
CA GLY A 195 21.88 -18.57 4.18
C GLY A 195 21.17 -17.30 3.67
N VAL A 196 21.48 -16.92 2.43
CA VAL A 196 20.84 -15.78 1.76
C VAL A 196 19.42 -16.17 1.32
N MET A 197 18.42 -15.45 1.85
CA MET A 197 17.00 -15.64 1.56
C MET A 197 16.44 -14.50 0.68
N PRO A 198 15.26 -14.64 0.05
CA PRO A 198 14.68 -13.59 -0.81
C PRO A 198 14.60 -12.20 -0.17
N GLN A 199 14.20 -12.12 1.10
CA GLN A 199 14.16 -10.84 1.84
C GLN A 199 15.55 -10.27 2.17
N THR A 200 16.58 -11.11 2.20
CA THR A 200 17.97 -10.66 2.32
C THR A 200 18.40 -9.98 1.02
N VAL A 201 18.06 -10.57 -0.13
CA VAL A 201 18.30 -9.97 -1.45
C VAL A 201 17.55 -8.64 -1.59
N GLU A 202 16.31 -8.59 -1.12
CA GLU A 202 15.53 -7.35 -1.10
C GLU A 202 16.19 -6.27 -0.25
N ALA A 203 16.66 -6.61 0.96
CA ALA A 203 17.40 -5.69 1.82
C ALA A 203 18.68 -5.15 1.16
N ILE A 204 19.44 -6.03 0.49
CA ILE A 204 20.63 -5.62 -0.28
C ILE A 204 20.25 -4.61 -1.37
N ASN A 205 19.20 -4.89 -2.14
CA ASN A 205 18.74 -4.00 -3.20
C ASN A 205 18.31 -2.63 -2.66
N HIS A 206 17.61 -2.59 -1.51
CA HIS A 206 17.20 -1.31 -0.89
C HIS A 206 18.41 -0.49 -0.42
N ALA A 207 19.38 -1.12 0.23
CA ALA A 207 20.59 -0.43 0.69
C ALA A 207 21.45 0.04 -0.49
N GLN A 208 21.63 -0.77 -1.53
CA GLN A 208 22.35 -0.38 -2.74
C GLN A 208 21.64 0.73 -3.52
N ALA A 209 20.30 0.68 -3.64
CA ALA A 209 19.53 1.73 -4.30
C ALA A 209 19.53 3.06 -3.53
N ALA A 210 19.73 3.00 -2.20
CA ALA A 210 19.93 4.17 -1.35
C ALA A 210 21.39 4.62 -1.26
N GLU A 211 22.32 3.93 -1.94
CA GLU A 211 23.77 4.20 -1.90
C GLU A 211 24.36 4.13 -0.48
N VAL A 212 23.78 3.30 0.39
CA VAL A 212 24.18 3.14 1.79
C VAL A 212 25.22 2.02 1.92
N PRO A 213 26.41 2.28 2.51
CA PRO A 213 27.39 1.25 2.83
C PRO A 213 26.83 0.14 3.71
N ILE A 214 27.19 -1.12 3.40
CA ILE A 214 26.69 -2.30 4.08
C ILE A 214 27.79 -2.96 4.93
N VAL A 215 27.47 -3.23 6.19
CA VAL A 215 28.26 -4.09 7.08
C VAL A 215 27.52 -5.40 7.28
N VAL A 216 28.15 -6.55 7.02
CA VAL A 216 27.48 -7.85 7.10
C VAL A 216 27.73 -8.48 8.47
N ALA A 217 26.66 -8.75 9.20
CA ALA A 217 26.68 -9.49 10.47
C ALA A 217 26.22 -10.93 10.24
N VAL A 218 27.16 -11.88 10.25
CA VAL A 218 26.87 -13.31 10.13
C VAL A 218 26.47 -13.85 11.49
N ASN A 219 25.18 -14.08 11.71
CA ASN A 219 24.60 -14.41 13.00
C ASN A 219 24.42 -15.92 13.22
N LYS A 220 24.15 -16.31 14.48
CA LYS A 220 23.92 -17.69 14.93
C LYS A 220 25.13 -18.62 14.79
N ILE A 221 26.35 -18.10 14.96
CA ILE A 221 27.58 -18.92 14.98
C ILE A 221 27.64 -19.95 16.12
N ASP A 222 26.75 -19.82 17.10
CA ASP A 222 26.60 -20.75 18.23
C ASP A 222 25.86 -22.05 17.87
N LYS A 223 25.22 -22.14 16.69
CA LYS A 223 24.48 -23.34 16.29
C LYS A 223 25.39 -24.41 15.67
N GLU A 224 25.11 -25.66 16.00
CA GLU A 224 25.69 -26.82 15.32
C GLU A 224 25.24 -26.82 13.84
N GLY A 225 26.19 -26.65 12.90
CA GLY A 225 25.92 -26.54 11.47
C GLY A 225 26.02 -25.13 10.89
N ALA A 226 26.38 -24.12 11.69
CA ALA A 226 26.69 -22.78 11.20
C ALA A 226 27.92 -22.80 10.26
N ASP A 227 27.78 -22.22 9.07
CA ASP A 227 28.88 -22.10 8.09
C ASP A 227 29.03 -20.65 7.59
N PRO A 228 29.81 -19.82 8.29
CA PRO A 228 30.06 -18.44 7.89
C PRO A 228 30.82 -18.28 6.56
N ALA A 229 31.60 -19.28 6.16
CA ALA A 229 32.35 -19.24 4.90
C ALA A 229 31.41 -19.37 3.70
N LYS A 230 30.38 -20.22 3.83
CA LYS A 230 29.31 -20.33 2.83
C LYS A 230 28.59 -19.00 2.62
N ILE A 231 28.29 -18.25 3.70
CA ILE A 231 27.60 -16.96 3.61
C ILE A 231 28.43 -15.92 2.83
N ARG A 232 29.74 -15.83 3.13
CA ARG A 232 30.67 -14.95 2.40
C ARG A 232 30.68 -15.26 0.89
N GLY A 233 30.73 -16.54 0.53
CA GLY A 233 30.66 -16.98 -0.86
C GLY A 233 29.35 -16.59 -1.55
N GLN A 234 28.21 -16.80 -0.88
CA GLN A 234 26.89 -16.45 -1.44
C GLN A 234 26.71 -14.94 -1.63
N LEU A 235 27.14 -14.12 -0.67
CA LEU A 235 26.96 -12.67 -0.74
C LEU A 235 27.86 -12.01 -1.79
N THR A 236 28.97 -12.65 -2.16
CA THR A 236 29.82 -12.21 -3.28
C THR A 236 29.04 -12.18 -4.60
N GLU A 237 28.09 -13.09 -4.83
CA GLU A 237 27.23 -13.11 -6.03
C GLU A 237 26.32 -11.89 -6.13
N TYR A 238 26.05 -11.22 -5.00
CA TYR A 238 25.22 -10.03 -4.89
C TYR A 238 26.05 -8.74 -4.81
N GLY A 239 27.35 -8.81 -5.11
CA GLY A 239 28.25 -7.67 -5.13
C GLY A 239 28.82 -7.27 -3.77
N LEU A 240 28.54 -8.03 -2.71
CA LEU A 240 29.12 -7.82 -1.38
C LEU A 240 30.36 -8.68 -1.21
N VAL A 241 31.53 -8.11 -1.52
CA VAL A 241 32.81 -8.83 -1.51
C VAL A 241 33.52 -8.58 -0.17
N PRO A 242 33.86 -9.64 0.60
CA PRO A 242 34.63 -9.48 1.84
C PRO A 242 36.02 -8.88 1.62
N GLU A 243 36.52 -8.11 2.59
CA GLU A 243 37.89 -7.58 2.58
C GLU A 243 38.96 -8.67 2.40
N GLU A 244 38.75 -9.84 3.00
CA GLU A 244 39.64 -11.01 2.86
C GLU A 244 39.80 -11.48 1.41
N PHE A 245 38.83 -11.20 0.56
CA PHE A 245 38.83 -11.51 -0.87
C PHE A 245 39.21 -10.30 -1.74
N GLY A 246 39.67 -9.20 -1.12
CA GLY A 246 40.04 -7.96 -1.79
C GLY A 246 38.87 -7.03 -2.09
N GLY A 247 37.73 -7.23 -1.42
CA GLY A 247 36.58 -6.33 -1.47
C GLY A 247 36.63 -5.21 -0.43
N ASP A 248 35.52 -4.51 -0.27
CA ASP A 248 35.31 -3.35 0.60
C ASP A 248 34.26 -3.59 1.69
N THR A 249 33.57 -4.74 1.65
CA THR A 249 32.50 -5.05 2.59
C THR A 249 33.06 -5.71 3.86
N MET A 250 32.76 -5.13 5.02
CA MET A 250 33.12 -5.68 6.33
C MET A 250 32.21 -6.85 6.70
N PHE A 251 32.79 -8.00 7.06
CA PHE A 251 32.07 -9.18 7.56
C PHE A 251 32.43 -9.46 9.01
N VAL A 252 31.43 -9.51 9.89
CA VAL A 252 31.64 -9.82 11.31
C VAL A 252 30.78 -11.02 11.71
N ASP A 253 31.44 -12.07 12.20
CA ASP A 253 30.81 -13.28 12.68
C ASP A 253 30.35 -13.08 14.14
N ILE A 254 29.03 -13.12 14.39
CA ILE A 254 28.43 -12.79 15.69
C ILE A 254 27.50 -13.89 16.23
N SER A 255 27.32 -13.91 17.55
CA SER A 255 26.17 -14.57 18.19
C SER A 255 25.36 -13.56 18.98
N ALA A 256 24.24 -13.11 18.41
CA ALA A 256 23.31 -12.22 19.11
C ALA A 256 22.72 -12.86 20.37
N LYS A 257 22.70 -14.20 20.46
CA LYS A 257 22.19 -14.92 21.64
C LYS A 257 23.19 -14.90 22.80
N GLN A 258 24.46 -15.17 22.51
CA GLN A 258 25.55 -15.25 23.50
C GLN A 258 26.22 -13.90 23.77
N GLY A 259 26.00 -12.90 22.91
CA GLY A 259 26.69 -11.61 22.96
C GLY A 259 28.12 -11.68 22.41
N THR A 260 28.46 -12.69 21.62
CA THR A 260 29.80 -12.87 21.05
C THR A 260 30.04 -11.89 19.89
N ASN A 261 31.18 -11.21 19.90
CA ASN A 261 31.66 -10.28 18.86
C ASN A 261 30.74 -9.08 18.55
N ILE A 262 29.85 -8.72 19.47
CA ILE A 262 28.98 -7.53 19.30
C ILE A 262 29.82 -6.25 19.30
N ASP A 263 30.82 -6.15 20.18
CA ASP A 263 31.72 -4.99 20.22
C ASP A 263 32.52 -4.82 18.91
N GLN A 264 32.97 -5.94 18.33
CA GLN A 264 33.65 -5.93 17.02
C GLN A 264 32.72 -5.48 15.89
N LEU A 265 31.43 -5.82 15.94
CA LEU A 265 30.45 -5.33 14.97
C LEU A 265 30.26 -3.82 15.09
N LEU A 266 30.17 -3.30 16.31
CA LEU A 266 30.02 -1.86 16.56
C LEU A 266 31.27 -1.08 16.12
N GLU A 267 32.45 -1.63 16.38
CA GLU A 267 33.72 -1.09 15.88
C GLU A 267 33.79 -1.10 14.35
N ALA A 268 33.41 -2.20 13.70
CA ALA A 268 33.36 -2.29 12.24
C ALA A 268 32.44 -1.21 11.63
N VAL A 269 31.29 -0.94 12.26
CA VAL A 269 30.36 0.12 11.83
C VAL A 269 31.00 1.51 11.93
N LEU A 270 31.71 1.81 13.03
CA LEU A 270 32.43 3.08 13.18
C LEU A 270 33.56 3.22 12.15
N LEU A 271 34.31 2.16 11.89
CA LEU A 271 35.37 2.15 10.88
C LEU A 271 34.80 2.36 9.47
N THR A 272 33.70 1.70 9.13
CA THR A 272 33.02 1.93 7.84
C THR A 272 32.51 3.36 7.73
N ALA A 273 31.96 3.94 8.81
CA ALA A 273 31.54 5.34 8.85
C ALA A 273 32.71 6.28 8.55
N ASP A 274 33.84 6.11 9.24
CA ASP A 274 35.00 7.01 9.09
C ASP A 274 35.71 6.83 7.74
N ALA A 275 35.69 5.63 7.17
CA ALA A 275 36.36 5.31 5.90
C ALA A 275 35.55 5.71 4.67
N ALA A 276 34.23 5.52 4.70
CA ALA A 276 33.38 5.67 3.53
C ALA A 276 32.58 6.98 3.50
N LEU A 277 32.36 7.63 4.65
CA LEU A 277 31.39 8.73 4.76
C LEU A 277 31.99 9.96 5.43
N ASP A 278 31.60 11.14 4.94
CA ASP A 278 31.88 12.41 5.61
C ASP A 278 30.69 12.79 6.53
N LEU A 279 30.67 12.23 7.73
CA LEU A 279 29.59 12.42 8.69
C LEU A 279 29.75 13.72 9.49
N ARG A 280 29.55 14.85 8.82
CA ARG A 280 29.49 16.16 9.48
C ARG A 280 28.14 16.84 9.27
N ALA A 281 27.73 17.65 10.23
CA ALA A 281 26.56 18.50 10.16
C ALA A 281 26.79 19.79 10.96
N ASN A 282 26.12 20.87 10.59
CA ASN A 282 26.12 22.09 11.38
C ASN A 282 25.10 21.97 12.54
N PRO A 283 25.52 21.99 13.81
CA PRO A 283 24.59 21.97 14.95
C PRO A 283 23.98 23.36 15.26
N ASP A 284 24.58 24.45 14.79
CA ASP A 284 24.22 25.82 15.16
C ASP A 284 23.07 26.41 14.31
N MET A 285 22.59 25.67 13.31
CA MET A 285 21.45 26.05 12.47
C MET A 285 20.10 25.54 13.01
N GLU A 286 19.00 25.98 12.40
CA GLU A 286 17.66 25.46 12.69
C GLU A 286 17.57 23.97 12.39
N ALA A 287 16.83 23.24 13.24
CA ALA A 287 16.79 21.80 13.14
C ALA A 287 16.03 21.32 11.90
N GLN A 288 16.66 20.40 11.18
CA GLN A 288 16.05 19.67 10.07
C GLN A 288 16.20 18.17 10.31
N GLY A 289 15.21 17.41 9.91
CA GLY A 289 15.24 15.97 10.08
C GLY A 289 14.07 15.25 9.44
N VAL A 290 13.88 14.01 9.85
CA VAL A 290 12.83 13.15 9.29
C VAL A 290 12.00 12.53 10.41
N VAL A 291 10.69 12.44 10.19
CA VAL A 291 9.79 11.70 11.07
C VAL A 291 10.01 10.21 10.86
N ILE A 292 10.45 9.50 11.89
CA ILE A 292 10.65 8.05 11.85
C ILE A 292 9.31 7.32 12.03
N GLU A 293 8.55 7.72 13.04
CA GLU A 293 7.25 7.13 13.37
C GLU A 293 6.39 8.15 14.09
N ALA A 294 5.06 8.05 13.95
CA ALA A 294 4.14 8.95 14.60
C ALA A 294 2.89 8.22 15.12
N GLN A 295 2.41 8.62 16.29
CA GLN A 295 1.27 7.98 16.94
C GLN A 295 0.41 8.98 17.70
N LEU A 296 -0.81 8.56 18.07
CA LEU A 296 -1.69 9.32 18.94
C LEU A 296 -1.63 8.76 20.36
N ASP A 297 -1.03 9.51 21.28
CA ASP A 297 -0.89 9.11 22.67
C ASP A 297 -2.02 9.66 23.55
N ARG A 298 -2.56 8.81 24.44
CA ARG A 298 -3.63 9.19 25.37
C ARG A 298 -3.09 10.14 26.44
N GLY A 299 -3.42 11.42 26.28
CA GLY A 299 -3.10 12.47 27.25
C GLY A 299 -1.96 13.38 26.79
N ARG A 300 -1.02 12.88 25.99
CA ARG A 300 0.01 13.70 25.35
C ARG A 300 -0.43 14.27 24.00
N GLY A 301 -1.43 13.65 23.35
CA GLY A 301 -1.91 14.04 22.04
C GLY A 301 -1.04 13.45 20.91
N PRO A 302 -0.98 14.10 19.75
CA PRO A 302 -0.12 13.67 18.64
C PRO A 302 1.36 13.74 19.03
N VAL A 303 2.06 12.62 18.89
CA VAL A 303 3.49 12.51 19.18
C VAL A 303 4.20 11.92 17.96
N ALA A 304 5.43 12.36 17.71
CA ALA A 304 6.24 11.82 16.62
C ALA A 304 7.68 11.63 17.08
N THR A 305 8.27 10.49 16.71
CA THR A 305 9.70 10.24 16.87
C THR A 305 10.41 10.85 15.67
N VAL A 306 11.25 11.83 15.92
CA VAL A 306 11.99 12.58 14.89
C VAL A 306 13.47 12.25 15.01
N LEU A 307 14.11 11.95 13.88
CA LEU A 307 15.56 11.91 13.77
C LEU A 307 16.05 13.26 13.28
N VAL A 308 16.76 14.00 14.14
CA VAL A 308 17.41 15.24 13.75
C VAL A 308 18.60 14.90 12.85
N GLN A 309 18.64 15.44 11.64
CA GLN A 309 19.75 15.23 10.70
C GLN A 309 20.77 16.37 10.79
N ARG A 310 20.28 17.61 10.97
CA ARG A 310 21.08 18.84 11.02
C ARG A 310 20.44 19.85 11.96
N GLY A 311 21.24 20.82 12.41
CA GLY A 311 20.82 21.82 13.40
C GLY A 311 20.53 21.22 14.78
N THR A 312 20.04 22.06 15.68
CA THR A 312 19.67 21.64 17.04
C THR A 312 18.21 21.97 17.32
N LEU A 313 17.43 20.94 17.68
CA LEU A 313 16.03 21.09 18.03
C LEU A 313 15.88 21.40 19.52
N HIS A 314 15.10 22.42 19.87
CA HIS A 314 14.86 22.85 21.24
C HIS A 314 13.39 22.78 21.65
N VAL A 315 13.15 22.66 22.96
CA VAL A 315 11.81 22.82 23.50
C VAL A 315 11.36 24.27 23.31
N GLY A 316 10.21 24.44 22.66
CA GLY A 316 9.64 25.75 22.33
C GLY A 316 9.67 26.07 20.84
N ASP A 317 10.41 25.33 20.02
CA ASP A 317 10.53 25.60 18.59
C ASP A 317 9.21 25.41 17.84
N SER A 318 8.99 26.23 16.82
CA SER A 318 7.86 26.07 15.89
C SER A 318 8.26 25.07 14.82
N VAL A 319 7.46 24.03 14.60
CA VAL A 319 7.85 22.88 13.77
C VAL A 319 6.78 22.54 12.73
N VAL A 320 7.22 22.06 11.58
CA VAL A 320 6.39 21.51 10.51
C VAL A 320 6.90 20.14 10.11
N ALA A 321 6.00 19.17 10.01
CA ALA A 321 6.28 17.80 9.61
C ALA A 321 5.21 17.35 8.62
N GLY A 322 5.54 17.37 7.33
CA GLY A 322 4.56 17.10 6.26
C GLY A 322 3.38 18.08 6.31
N ASP A 323 2.17 17.56 6.46
CA ASP A 323 0.93 18.33 6.64
C ASP A 323 0.56 18.61 8.10
N ALA A 324 1.37 18.16 9.06
CA ALA A 324 1.24 18.51 10.47
C ALA A 324 2.16 19.67 10.84
N TYR A 325 1.74 20.46 11.82
CA TYR A 325 2.55 21.54 12.39
C TYR A 325 2.31 21.63 13.90
N GLY A 326 3.14 22.38 14.60
CA GLY A 326 2.96 22.61 16.02
C GLY A 326 4.09 23.38 16.65
N ARG A 327 4.07 23.43 17.99
CA ARG A 327 5.16 23.97 18.79
C ARG A 327 5.64 22.88 19.74
N VAL A 328 6.95 22.65 19.81
CA VAL A 328 7.54 21.64 20.68
C VAL A 328 7.24 21.98 22.13
N ARG A 329 6.36 21.21 22.78
CA ARG A 329 6.01 21.41 24.20
C ARG A 329 6.92 20.63 25.12
N ARG A 330 7.35 19.46 24.66
CA ARG A 330 8.16 18.51 25.41
C ARG A 330 8.87 17.60 24.43
N MET A 331 10.10 17.26 24.77
CA MET A 331 10.92 16.29 24.05
C MET A 331 11.36 15.21 25.02
N VAL A 332 11.29 13.96 24.58
CA VAL A 332 11.59 12.79 25.40
C VAL A 332 12.55 11.89 24.62
N ASP A 333 13.56 11.35 25.28
CA ASP A 333 14.48 10.38 24.67
C ASP A 333 13.90 8.95 24.65
N GLU A 334 14.71 8.00 24.17
CA GLU A 334 14.37 6.58 24.10
C GLU A 334 14.15 5.90 25.47
N HIS A 335 14.62 6.52 26.56
CA HIS A 335 14.49 6.02 27.94
C HIS A 335 13.29 6.64 28.66
N GLY A 336 12.59 7.58 28.04
CA GLY A 336 11.46 8.28 28.64
C GLY A 336 11.87 9.51 29.46
N GLU A 337 13.13 9.93 29.37
CA GLU A 337 13.67 11.08 30.07
C GLU A 337 13.50 12.37 29.26
N ASP A 338 13.32 13.49 29.95
CA ASP A 338 13.13 14.79 29.31
C ASP A 338 14.44 15.34 28.74
N VAL A 339 14.38 15.85 27.52
CA VAL A 339 15.52 16.44 26.83
C VAL A 339 15.20 17.89 26.47
N GLU A 340 16.11 18.82 26.75
CA GLU A 340 15.93 20.24 26.43
C GLU A 340 16.38 20.58 24.99
N ALA A 341 17.39 19.87 24.48
CA ALA A 341 17.96 20.06 23.15
C ALA A 341 18.34 18.71 22.50
N ALA A 342 18.02 18.53 21.22
CA ALA A 342 18.40 17.35 20.43
C ALA A 342 19.35 17.76 19.29
N LEU A 343 20.58 17.23 19.36
CA LEU A 343 21.66 17.44 18.40
C LEU A 343 21.50 16.57 17.14
N PRO A 344 22.27 16.83 16.06
CA PRO A 344 22.30 15.98 14.88
C PRO A 344 22.52 14.49 15.18
N SER A 345 21.82 13.64 14.45
CA SER A 345 21.70 12.19 14.61
C SER A 345 21.01 11.71 15.90
N ARG A 346 20.52 12.59 16.78
CA ARG A 346 19.80 12.15 17.99
C ARG A 346 18.31 11.92 17.67
N PRO A 347 17.77 10.72 17.94
CA PRO A 347 16.33 10.50 17.86
C PRO A 347 15.64 11.08 19.09
N VAL A 348 14.50 11.74 18.90
CA VAL A 348 13.74 12.33 20.00
C VAL A 348 12.24 12.25 19.74
N GLN A 349 11.47 11.93 20.77
CA GLN A 349 10.01 11.97 20.70
C GLN A 349 9.52 13.39 20.97
N VAL A 350 8.98 14.02 19.93
CA VAL A 350 8.45 15.38 19.93
C VAL A 350 6.95 15.34 20.25
N ILE A 351 6.57 16.09 21.28
CA ILE A 351 5.18 16.27 21.71
C ILE A 351 4.80 17.73 21.46
N GLY A 352 3.71 17.96 20.71
CA GLY A 352 3.23 19.32 20.45
C GLY A 352 2.57 19.56 19.08
N PHE A 353 2.49 18.54 18.24
CA PHE A 353 1.81 18.63 16.95
C PHE A 353 0.29 18.78 17.11
N THR A 354 -0.33 19.47 16.15
CA THR A 354 -1.79 19.60 16.07
C THR A 354 -2.47 18.34 15.51
N SER A 355 -1.76 17.57 14.69
CA SER A 355 -2.19 16.34 14.05
C SER A 355 -1.02 15.35 14.00
N VAL A 356 -1.30 14.06 13.78
CA VAL A 356 -0.26 13.04 13.65
C VAL A 356 0.41 13.20 12.27
N PRO A 357 1.72 13.50 12.19
CA PRO A 357 2.43 13.56 10.91
C PRO A 357 2.53 12.18 10.24
N GLY A 358 2.86 12.17 8.95
CA GLY A 358 3.18 10.94 8.23
C GLY A 358 4.56 10.41 8.60
N ALA A 359 4.72 9.09 8.55
CA ALA A 359 6.03 8.46 8.69
C ALA A 359 6.88 8.73 7.43
N GLY A 360 8.11 9.21 7.62
CA GLY A 360 9.01 9.65 6.56
C GLY A 360 8.82 11.10 6.11
N ASP A 361 7.90 11.85 6.71
CA ASP A 361 7.74 13.27 6.38
C ASP A 361 8.99 14.07 6.80
N ASN A 362 9.39 15.02 5.95
CA ASN A 362 10.43 15.99 6.26
C ASN A 362 9.98 16.87 7.44
N PHE A 363 10.85 17.00 8.43
CA PHE A 363 10.69 17.80 9.62
C PHE A 363 11.59 19.04 9.53
N LEU A 364 11.00 20.22 9.68
CA LEU A 364 11.72 21.49 9.79
C LEU A 364 11.27 22.24 11.04
N VAL A 365 12.24 22.87 11.70
CA VAL A 365 12.01 24.05 12.54
C VAL A 365 11.82 25.26 11.63
N VAL A 366 10.96 26.18 12.07
CA VAL A 366 10.76 27.48 11.42
C VAL A 366 10.65 28.58 12.48
N ASP A 367 11.00 29.80 12.10
CA ASP A 367 10.96 30.97 12.97
C ASP A 367 9.59 31.21 13.65
N GLU A 368 8.49 31.10 12.90
CA GLU A 368 7.15 31.49 13.34
C GLU A 368 6.08 30.40 13.17
N ASP A 369 5.22 30.23 14.18
CA ASP A 369 4.03 29.35 14.13
C ASP A 369 3.13 29.62 12.90
N ARG A 370 3.10 30.88 12.43
CA ARG A 370 2.30 31.27 11.27
C ARG A 370 2.85 30.67 9.97
N ILE A 371 4.17 30.64 9.82
CA ILE A 371 4.85 30.06 8.65
C ILE A 371 4.64 28.55 8.65
N ALA A 372 4.83 27.89 9.80
CA ALA A 372 4.60 26.46 9.96
C ALA A 372 3.19 26.04 9.49
N ARG A 373 2.16 26.79 9.91
CA ARG A 373 0.78 26.56 9.50
C ARG A 373 0.59 26.73 8.00
N GLN A 374 1.14 27.79 7.39
CA GLN A 374 0.97 28.05 5.96
C GLN A 374 1.62 26.96 5.08
N ILE A 375 2.78 26.47 5.49
CA ILE A 375 3.47 25.36 4.80
C ILE A 375 2.61 24.08 4.89
N ALA A 376 2.17 23.72 6.10
CA ALA A 376 1.34 22.55 6.34
C ALA A 376 0.00 22.59 5.57
N ASP A 377 -0.71 23.74 5.59
CA ASP A 377 -1.98 23.92 4.89
C ASP A 377 -1.81 23.78 3.36
N ARG A 378 -0.72 24.33 2.80
CA ARG A 378 -0.39 24.18 1.38
C ARG A 378 -0.06 22.74 1.01
N ARG A 379 0.75 22.04 1.83
CA ARG A 379 1.03 20.60 1.65
C ARG A 379 -0.24 19.74 1.73
N SER A 380 -1.11 20.01 2.69
CA SER A 380 -2.41 19.32 2.84
C SER A 380 -3.33 19.55 1.62
N ALA A 381 -3.40 20.78 1.12
CA ALA A 381 -4.17 21.08 -0.09
C ALA A 381 -3.63 20.34 -1.32
N ARG A 382 -2.31 20.34 -1.53
CA ARG A 382 -1.65 19.59 -2.62
C ARG A 382 -1.95 18.09 -2.56
N LYS A 383 -1.79 17.48 -1.38
CA LYS A 383 -2.06 16.05 -1.16
C LYS A 383 -3.51 15.68 -1.49
N ARG A 384 -4.47 16.51 -1.06
CA ARG A 384 -5.91 16.31 -1.39
C ARG A 384 -6.17 16.42 -2.89
N ASN A 385 -5.59 17.41 -3.56
CA ASN A 385 -5.74 17.60 -5.01
C ASN A 385 -5.15 16.43 -5.80
N ALA A 386 -3.97 15.94 -5.41
CA ALA A 386 -3.33 14.77 -6.02
C ALA A 386 -4.15 13.49 -5.83
N LEU A 387 -4.71 13.25 -4.64
CA LEU A 387 -5.61 12.12 -4.37
C LEU A 387 -6.90 12.20 -5.20
N ALA A 388 -7.50 13.40 -5.29
CA ALA A 388 -8.68 13.63 -6.10
C ALA A 388 -8.43 13.39 -7.59
N ALA A 389 -7.25 13.75 -8.09
CA ALA A 389 -6.83 13.47 -9.46
C ALA A 389 -6.65 11.96 -9.70
N ARG A 390 -6.00 11.23 -8.77
CA ARG A 390 -5.77 9.77 -8.89
C ARG A 390 -7.05 8.93 -8.79
N ALA A 391 -8.00 9.35 -7.96
CA ALA A 391 -9.26 8.63 -7.78
C ALA A 391 -10.18 8.70 -9.03
N ARG A 392 -9.89 9.59 -9.98
CA ARG A 392 -10.63 9.66 -11.24
C ARG A 392 -10.19 8.57 -12.20
N LYS A 393 -11.06 7.59 -12.40
CA LYS A 393 -11.04 6.81 -13.64
C LYS A 393 -11.47 7.72 -14.80
N ARG A 394 -10.71 7.73 -15.90
CA ARG A 394 -11.22 8.22 -17.19
C ARG A 394 -12.45 7.38 -17.52
N ILE A 395 -13.64 7.98 -17.44
CA ILE A 395 -14.87 7.33 -17.87
C ILE A 395 -15.16 7.89 -19.25
N SER A 396 -14.79 7.13 -20.29
CA SER A 396 -15.28 7.39 -21.64
C SER A 396 -16.76 6.96 -21.75
N LEU A 397 -17.45 7.38 -22.81
CA LEU A 397 -18.81 6.90 -23.08
C LEU A 397 -18.86 5.37 -23.32
N GLU A 398 -17.76 4.77 -23.79
CA GLU A 398 -17.64 3.31 -23.97
C GLU A 398 -17.45 2.58 -22.62
N ASP A 399 -16.84 3.25 -21.63
CA ASP A 399 -16.66 2.74 -20.27
C ASP A 399 -17.91 2.90 -19.39
N LEU A 400 -18.94 3.60 -19.87
CA LEU A 400 -20.18 3.76 -19.09
C LEU A 400 -20.86 2.40 -18.88
N ASP A 401 -20.86 1.53 -19.89
CA ASP A 401 -21.42 0.18 -19.81
C ASP A 401 -20.60 -0.75 -18.89
N SER A 402 -19.28 -0.56 -18.81
CA SER A 402 -18.42 -1.31 -17.90
C SER A 402 -18.51 -0.80 -16.46
N ALA A 403 -18.66 0.51 -16.26
CA ALA A 403 -18.92 1.14 -14.96
C ALA A 403 -20.32 0.83 -14.42
N LEU A 404 -21.28 0.51 -15.29
CA LEU A 404 -22.61 0.05 -14.93
C LEU A 404 -22.67 -1.45 -14.57
N LYS A 405 -21.58 -2.22 -14.77
CA LYS A 405 -21.52 -3.60 -14.28
C LYS A 405 -21.49 -3.60 -12.75
N GLU A 406 -22.40 -4.35 -12.13
CA GLU A 406 -22.41 -4.60 -10.69
C GLU A 406 -21.11 -5.30 -10.23
N THR A 407 -20.14 -4.50 -9.81
CA THR A 407 -18.93 -4.97 -9.11
C THR A 407 -19.26 -5.02 -7.62
N SER A 408 -19.02 -6.15 -6.97
CA SER A 408 -19.12 -6.22 -5.51
C SER A 408 -17.97 -5.42 -4.92
N GLN A 409 -18.24 -4.51 -3.99
CA GLN A 409 -17.19 -3.69 -3.36
C GLN A 409 -17.09 -4.02 -1.88
N LEU A 410 -15.86 -4.23 -1.41
CA LEU A 410 -15.58 -4.33 0.03
C LEU A 410 -14.97 -3.01 0.49
N ASN A 411 -15.75 -2.26 1.26
CA ASN A 411 -15.33 -0.99 1.83
C ASN A 411 -14.69 -1.20 3.20
N LEU A 412 -13.52 -0.61 3.42
CA LEU A 412 -12.78 -0.71 4.67
C LEU A 412 -12.50 0.67 5.28
N ILE A 413 -12.52 0.72 6.60
CA ILE A 413 -11.94 1.80 7.39
C ILE A 413 -10.80 1.22 8.22
N LEU A 414 -9.60 1.78 8.06
CA LEU A 414 -8.40 1.30 8.76
C LEU A 414 -8.06 2.22 9.94
N LYS A 415 -7.95 1.65 11.14
CA LYS A 415 -7.44 2.33 12.33
C LYS A 415 -6.26 1.57 12.90
N GLY A 416 -5.15 2.27 13.14
CA GLY A 416 -3.95 1.68 13.71
C GLY A 416 -3.41 2.51 14.87
N ASP A 417 -2.47 1.94 15.61
CA ASP A 417 -1.81 2.58 16.75
C ASP A 417 -0.82 3.66 16.32
N ASN A 418 -0.13 3.45 15.20
CA ASN A 418 0.80 4.40 14.62
C ASN A 418 0.62 4.56 13.09
N ALA A 419 1.16 5.65 12.54
CA ALA A 419 0.96 6.04 11.14
C ALA A 419 1.60 5.04 10.18
N GLY A 420 2.80 4.55 10.51
CA GLY A 420 3.52 3.61 9.67
C GLY A 420 2.77 2.29 9.47
N THR A 421 2.19 1.70 10.52
CA THR A 421 1.49 0.40 10.40
C THR A 421 0.20 0.51 9.58
N VAL A 422 -0.54 1.62 9.70
CA VAL A 422 -1.75 1.86 8.91
C VAL A 422 -1.42 1.91 7.42
N GLU A 423 -0.34 2.61 7.06
CA GLU A 423 0.11 2.70 5.68
C GLU A 423 0.61 1.35 5.14
N ALA A 424 1.39 0.61 5.94
CA ALA A 424 1.86 -0.72 5.55
C ALA A 424 0.70 -1.72 5.38
N LEU A 425 -0.28 -1.70 6.28
CA LEU A 425 -1.48 -2.53 6.16
C LEU A 425 -2.27 -2.17 4.91
N GLU A 426 -2.46 -0.88 4.64
CA GLU A 426 -3.15 -0.42 3.43
C GLU A 426 -2.45 -0.89 2.16
N GLU A 427 -1.13 -0.69 2.05
CA GLU A 427 -0.34 -1.12 0.89
C GLU A 427 -0.42 -2.64 0.70
N ALA A 428 -0.28 -3.40 1.78
CA ALA A 428 -0.40 -4.85 1.74
C ALA A 428 -1.79 -5.31 1.30
N LEU A 429 -2.85 -4.65 1.76
CA LEU A 429 -4.22 -4.93 1.35
C LEU A 429 -4.48 -4.55 -0.12
N MET A 430 -3.94 -3.42 -0.60
CA MET A 430 -4.03 -3.04 -2.02
C MET A 430 -3.23 -3.96 -2.94
N GLY A 431 -2.18 -4.61 -2.42
CA GLY A 431 -1.39 -5.61 -3.13
C GLY A 431 -2.10 -6.96 -3.32
N ILE A 432 -3.22 -7.20 -2.62
CA ILE A 432 -4.02 -8.42 -2.79
C ILE A 432 -4.57 -8.45 -4.22
N ARG A 433 -4.22 -9.50 -4.96
CA ARG A 433 -4.77 -9.73 -6.30
C ARG A 433 -6.19 -10.24 -6.18
N VAL A 434 -7.14 -9.40 -6.56
CA VAL A 434 -8.56 -9.75 -6.66
C VAL A 434 -8.97 -9.91 -8.11
N ASP A 435 -9.95 -10.78 -8.36
CA ASP A 435 -10.63 -10.88 -9.66
C ASP A 435 -11.36 -9.56 -9.96
N ASP A 436 -11.53 -9.22 -11.24
CA ASP A 436 -12.18 -7.98 -11.70
C ASP A 436 -13.64 -7.80 -11.22
N GLU A 437 -14.25 -8.86 -10.66
CA GLU A 437 -15.62 -8.87 -10.14
C GLU A 437 -15.74 -8.26 -8.73
N VAL A 438 -14.63 -8.15 -7.98
CA VAL A 438 -14.62 -7.63 -6.60
C VAL A 438 -13.57 -6.53 -6.46
N ALA A 439 -13.98 -5.37 -5.93
CA ALA A 439 -13.06 -4.28 -5.67
C ALA A 439 -12.89 -4.05 -4.16
N LEU A 440 -11.64 -3.92 -3.73
CA LEU A 440 -11.31 -3.48 -2.38
C LEU A 440 -11.17 -1.95 -2.36
N ARG A 441 -11.79 -1.28 -1.40
CA ARG A 441 -11.70 0.17 -1.26
C ARG A 441 -11.49 0.59 0.19
N VAL A 442 -10.40 1.31 0.44
CA VAL A 442 -10.18 1.99 1.73
C VAL A 442 -10.86 3.36 1.68
N ILE A 443 -11.87 3.57 2.53
CA ILE A 443 -12.65 4.82 2.59
C ILE A 443 -11.98 5.86 3.48
N ASP A 444 -11.56 5.42 4.66
CA ASP A 444 -10.89 6.25 5.65
C ASP A 444 -9.76 5.46 6.29
N ARG A 445 -8.69 6.17 6.63
CA ARG A 445 -7.58 5.64 7.40
C ARG A 445 -7.19 6.64 8.46
N GLY A 446 -6.82 6.17 9.64
CA GLY A 446 -6.26 7.09 10.63
C GLY A 446 -5.64 6.40 11.83
N VAL A 447 -4.99 7.21 12.64
CA VAL A 447 -4.24 6.75 13.81
C VAL A 447 -5.05 6.98 15.08
N GLY A 448 -4.98 6.04 16.01
CA GLY A 448 -5.66 6.06 17.30
C GLY A 448 -6.90 5.18 17.37
N ALA A 449 -7.57 5.26 18.52
CA ALA A 449 -8.74 4.45 18.82
C ALA A 449 -9.92 4.68 17.87
N ILE A 450 -10.77 3.66 17.74
CA ILE A 450 -11.98 3.75 16.92
C ILE A 450 -13.02 4.60 17.65
N THR A 451 -13.48 5.67 16.99
CA THR A 451 -14.42 6.66 17.52
C THR A 451 -15.84 6.48 16.97
N GLU A 452 -16.83 7.12 17.60
CA GLU A 452 -18.22 7.15 17.12
C GLU A 452 -18.33 7.71 15.69
N THR A 453 -17.49 8.67 15.32
CA THR A 453 -17.44 9.22 13.97
C THR A 453 -17.05 8.17 12.93
N ASN A 454 -16.14 7.26 13.28
CA ASN A 454 -15.74 6.18 12.37
C ASN A 454 -16.86 5.16 12.19
N VAL A 455 -17.60 4.85 13.26
CA VAL A 455 -18.77 3.97 13.21
C VAL A 455 -19.89 4.58 12.35
N ASN A 456 -20.15 5.88 12.49
CA ASN A 456 -21.14 6.57 11.66
C ASN A 456 -20.73 6.58 10.18
N LEU A 457 -19.45 6.82 9.88
CA LEU A 457 -18.93 6.78 8.50
C LEU A 457 -19.03 5.37 7.90
N ALA A 458 -18.71 4.36 8.70
CA ALA A 458 -18.84 2.95 8.32
C ALA A 458 -20.28 2.57 8.01
N SER A 459 -21.22 2.95 8.86
CA SER A 459 -22.66 2.73 8.65
C SER A 459 -23.16 3.42 7.37
N ALA A 460 -22.74 4.66 7.13
CA ALA A 460 -23.16 5.42 5.95
C ALA A 460 -22.58 4.86 4.63
N SER A 461 -21.45 4.17 4.69
CA SER A 461 -20.72 3.70 3.51
C SER A 461 -20.67 2.17 3.37
N ASP A 462 -21.41 1.45 4.21
CA ASP A 462 -21.39 -0.01 4.32
C ASP A 462 -19.96 -0.58 4.41
N ALA A 463 -19.18 -0.07 5.36
CA ALA A 463 -17.77 -0.39 5.52
C ALA A 463 -17.48 -1.20 6.79
N ILE A 464 -16.49 -2.09 6.72
CA ILE A 464 -15.96 -2.82 7.87
C ILE A 464 -14.82 -2.02 8.48
N ILE A 465 -14.77 -1.94 9.81
CA ILE A 465 -13.68 -1.26 10.52
C ILE A 465 -12.63 -2.29 10.95
N ILE A 466 -11.38 -2.05 10.54
CA ILE A 466 -10.21 -2.85 10.93
C ILE A 466 -9.39 -2.04 11.94
N GLY A 467 -9.29 -2.54 13.17
CA GLY A 467 -8.46 -1.98 14.23
C GLY A 467 -7.17 -2.77 14.41
N PHE A 468 -6.03 -2.18 14.07
CA PHE A 468 -4.69 -2.75 14.26
C PHE A 468 -4.05 -2.21 15.54
N ASN A 469 -3.83 -3.07 16.55
CA ASN A 469 -3.34 -2.70 17.88
C ASN A 469 -4.13 -1.60 18.61
N VAL A 470 -5.32 -1.26 18.11
CA VAL A 470 -6.22 -0.27 18.72
C VAL A 470 -7.53 -0.91 19.12
N ARG A 471 -8.24 -0.26 20.04
CA ARG A 471 -9.58 -0.63 20.46
C ARG A 471 -10.54 0.52 20.22
N ALA A 472 -11.84 0.20 20.17
CA ALA A 472 -12.88 1.21 20.21
C ALA A 472 -12.94 1.89 21.58
N GLU A 473 -13.20 3.20 21.59
CA GLU A 473 -13.28 4.00 22.80
C GLU A 473 -14.71 4.49 23.07
N GLY A 474 -15.02 4.70 24.36
CA GLY A 474 -16.29 5.27 24.80
C GLY A 474 -17.48 4.42 24.38
N LYS A 475 -18.45 5.02 23.68
CA LYS A 475 -19.68 4.37 23.22
C LYS A 475 -19.59 3.80 21.81
N ALA A 476 -18.43 3.85 21.16
CA ALA A 476 -18.28 3.39 19.77
C ALA A 476 -18.66 1.91 19.59
N THR A 477 -18.36 1.03 20.54
CA THR A 477 -18.76 -0.39 20.48
C THR A 477 -20.28 -0.57 20.58
N GLU A 478 -20.95 0.16 21.48
CA GLU A 478 -22.41 0.12 21.62
C GLU A 478 -23.10 0.64 20.36
N LEU A 479 -22.56 1.72 19.79
CA LEU A 479 -23.01 2.29 18.53
C LEU A 479 -22.84 1.30 17.39
N ALA A 480 -21.68 0.65 17.27
CA ALA A 480 -21.40 -0.31 16.20
C ALA A 480 -22.37 -1.50 16.24
N ASN A 481 -22.63 -2.06 17.42
CA ASN A 481 -23.60 -3.13 17.60
C ASN A 481 -25.03 -2.70 17.24
N ARG A 482 -25.40 -1.44 17.52
CA ARG A 482 -26.72 -0.92 17.20
C ARG A 482 -26.91 -0.66 15.72
N GLU A 483 -25.91 -0.10 15.05
CA GLU A 483 -25.94 0.21 13.62
C GLU A 483 -25.56 -0.99 12.74
N GLY A 484 -25.17 -2.12 13.34
CA GLY A 484 -24.76 -3.34 12.63
C GLY A 484 -23.39 -3.25 11.96
N VAL A 485 -22.52 -2.34 12.40
CA VAL A 485 -21.17 -2.16 11.86
C VAL A 485 -20.22 -3.18 12.46
N GLU A 486 -19.54 -3.96 11.62
CA GLU A 486 -18.55 -4.93 12.05
C GLU A 486 -17.20 -4.26 12.35
N ILE A 487 -16.63 -4.57 13.53
CA ILE A 487 -15.30 -4.13 13.94
C ILE A 487 -14.43 -5.36 14.19
N ARG A 488 -13.33 -5.49 13.44
CA ARG A 488 -12.34 -6.55 13.63
C ARG A 488 -11.05 -6.00 14.21
N TYR A 489 -10.49 -6.72 15.18
CA TYR A 489 -9.26 -6.32 15.88
C TYR A 489 -8.13 -7.29 15.57
N TYR A 490 -6.98 -6.76 15.18
CA TYR A 490 -5.78 -7.54 14.89
C TYR A 490 -4.57 -6.97 15.61
N SER A 491 -3.63 -7.84 15.93
CA SER A 491 -2.30 -7.48 16.44
C SER A 491 -1.16 -8.05 15.59
N VAL A 492 -1.52 -8.78 14.53
CA VAL A 492 -0.59 -9.39 13.59
C VAL A 492 -1.10 -9.13 12.19
N ILE A 493 -0.28 -8.48 11.36
CA ILE A 493 -0.70 -7.97 10.04
C ILE A 493 -1.19 -9.09 9.10
N TYR A 494 -0.58 -10.27 9.14
CA TYR A 494 -0.99 -11.43 8.34
C TYR A 494 -2.40 -11.91 8.64
N GLN A 495 -2.84 -11.84 9.90
CA GLN A 495 -4.19 -12.27 10.27
C GLN A 495 -5.22 -11.32 9.66
N ALA A 496 -4.91 -10.02 9.61
CA ALA A 496 -5.78 -9.05 8.94
C ALA A 496 -5.84 -9.30 7.43
N ILE A 497 -4.70 -9.54 6.79
CA ILE A 497 -4.63 -9.81 5.34
C ILE A 497 -5.41 -11.08 4.98
N ASP A 498 -5.17 -12.20 5.69
CA ASP A 498 -5.81 -13.50 5.42
C ASP A 498 -7.34 -13.44 5.62
N ASP A 499 -7.81 -12.76 6.66
CA ASP A 499 -9.25 -12.60 6.89
C ASP A 499 -9.92 -11.73 5.81
N ILE A 500 -9.25 -10.66 5.34
CA ILE A 500 -9.77 -9.83 4.25
C ILE A 500 -9.75 -10.59 2.92
N GLU A 501 -8.71 -11.38 2.65
CA GLU A 501 -8.66 -12.22 1.47
C GLU A 501 -9.81 -13.26 1.47
N LYS A 502 -10.10 -13.89 2.60
CA LYS A 502 -11.27 -14.77 2.75
C LYS A 502 -12.59 -14.04 2.54
N ALA A 503 -12.71 -12.81 3.06
CA ALA A 503 -13.92 -12.01 2.86
C ALA A 503 -14.12 -11.66 1.38
N LEU A 504 -13.05 -11.29 0.67
CA LEU A 504 -13.08 -11.01 -0.77
C LEU A 504 -13.48 -12.26 -1.58
N ARG A 505 -12.94 -13.43 -1.24
CA ARG A 505 -13.35 -14.70 -1.87
C ARG A 505 -14.83 -15.04 -1.62
N GLY A 506 -15.34 -14.73 -0.44
CA GLY A 506 -16.76 -14.92 -0.09
C GLY A 506 -17.73 -14.03 -0.88
N LEU A 507 -17.25 -12.90 -1.42
CA LEU A 507 -18.05 -11.97 -2.23
C LEU A 507 -18.12 -12.37 -3.72
N LEU A 508 -17.33 -13.36 -4.15
CA LEU A 508 -17.34 -13.83 -5.53
C LEU A 508 -18.66 -14.52 -5.87
N LYS A 509 -19.22 -14.18 -7.03
CA LYS A 509 -20.43 -14.84 -7.52
C LYS A 509 -20.12 -16.31 -7.82
N PRO A 510 -20.97 -17.27 -7.38
CA PRO A 510 -20.73 -18.67 -7.65
C PRO A 510 -20.79 -18.97 -9.15
N VAL A 511 -19.92 -19.89 -9.61
CA VAL A 511 -19.93 -20.34 -11.01
C VAL A 511 -20.85 -21.55 -11.13
N TYR A 512 -21.71 -21.51 -12.14
CA TYR A 512 -22.56 -22.64 -12.49
C TYR A 512 -21.88 -23.43 -13.61
N GLU A 513 -21.66 -24.73 -13.39
CA GLU A 513 -21.16 -25.66 -14.40
C GLU A 513 -22.34 -26.43 -15.00
N GLU A 514 -22.39 -26.52 -16.33
CA GLU A 514 -23.38 -27.36 -17.01
C GLU A 514 -22.97 -28.84 -16.87
N VAL A 515 -23.75 -29.59 -16.09
CA VAL A 515 -23.62 -31.04 -16.02
C VAL A 515 -24.66 -31.67 -16.93
N GLN A 516 -24.20 -32.33 -17.97
CA GLN A 516 -25.07 -33.04 -18.91
C GLN A 516 -25.75 -34.23 -18.22
N LEU A 517 -27.08 -34.28 -18.28
CA LEU A 517 -27.89 -35.34 -17.67
C LEU A 517 -28.16 -36.49 -18.64
N GLY A 518 -28.50 -36.19 -19.89
CA GLY A 518 -28.84 -37.21 -20.88
C GLY A 518 -29.29 -36.66 -22.23
N ARG A 519 -29.35 -37.54 -23.24
CA ARG A 519 -29.79 -37.25 -24.61
C ARG A 519 -31.00 -38.09 -24.98
N ALA A 520 -31.95 -37.50 -25.69
CA ALA A 520 -33.13 -38.17 -26.20
C ALA A 520 -33.41 -37.78 -27.65
N GLU A 521 -33.69 -38.74 -28.50
CA GLU A 521 -33.95 -38.53 -29.93
C GLU A 521 -35.46 -38.54 -30.18
N VAL A 522 -35.97 -37.52 -30.89
CA VAL A 522 -37.38 -37.38 -31.24
C VAL A 522 -37.74 -38.34 -32.37
N ARG A 523 -38.66 -39.26 -32.09
CA ARG A 523 -39.12 -40.27 -33.07
C ARG A 523 -40.49 -39.96 -33.67
N ALA A 524 -41.36 -39.34 -32.89
CA ALA A 524 -42.71 -39.02 -33.32
C ALA A 524 -43.23 -37.76 -32.62
N LEU A 525 -44.11 -37.03 -33.27
CA LEU A 525 -44.73 -35.83 -32.71
C LEU A 525 -46.23 -36.04 -32.54
N PHE A 526 -46.72 -35.76 -31.33
CA PHE A 526 -48.13 -35.85 -30.98
C PHE A 526 -48.67 -34.47 -30.61
N ARG A 527 -49.92 -34.19 -30.97
CA ARG A 527 -50.60 -32.94 -30.58
C ARG A 527 -51.70 -33.24 -29.59
N SER A 528 -51.65 -32.61 -28.42
CA SER A 528 -52.68 -32.68 -27.39
C SER A 528 -53.27 -31.30 -27.14
N SER A 529 -54.60 -31.21 -27.11
CA SER A 529 -55.33 -29.97 -26.84
C SER A 529 -55.11 -29.41 -25.43
N LYS A 530 -54.62 -30.23 -24.48
CA LYS A 530 -54.37 -29.83 -23.08
C LYS A 530 -52.91 -29.47 -22.78
N VAL A 531 -51.95 -30.03 -23.50
CA VAL A 531 -50.51 -29.98 -23.14
C VAL A 531 -49.64 -29.44 -24.28
N GLY A 532 -50.20 -29.23 -25.47
CA GLY A 532 -49.47 -28.72 -26.64
C GLY A 532 -48.79 -29.82 -27.45
N LEU A 533 -47.65 -29.48 -28.06
CA LEU A 533 -46.83 -30.40 -28.84
C LEU A 533 -46.05 -31.33 -27.89
N ILE A 534 -46.25 -32.63 -28.03
CA ILE A 534 -45.56 -33.67 -27.26
C ILE A 534 -44.59 -34.37 -28.19
N ALA A 535 -43.32 -34.35 -27.84
CA ALA A 535 -42.28 -35.11 -28.54
C ALA A 535 -42.20 -36.51 -27.92
N GLY A 536 -42.50 -37.53 -28.71
CA GLY A 536 -42.22 -38.92 -28.40
C GLY A 536 -40.76 -39.21 -28.67
N CYS A 537 -39.99 -39.44 -27.61
CA CYS A 537 -38.54 -39.53 -27.66
C CYS A 537 -38.05 -40.87 -27.12
N LEU A 538 -36.93 -41.35 -27.67
CA LEU A 538 -36.16 -42.45 -27.08
C LEU A 538 -34.93 -41.87 -26.39
N VAL A 539 -34.73 -42.18 -25.11
CA VAL A 539 -33.52 -41.76 -24.39
C VAL A 539 -32.33 -42.60 -24.87
N THR A 540 -31.36 -41.97 -25.53
CA THR A 540 -30.20 -42.62 -26.14
C THR A 540 -29.02 -42.72 -25.18
N SER A 541 -28.88 -41.78 -24.24
CA SER A 541 -27.86 -41.84 -23.20
C SER A 541 -28.26 -41.05 -21.94
N GLY A 542 -27.78 -41.48 -20.78
CA GLY A 542 -28.02 -40.81 -19.51
C GLY A 542 -29.48 -40.89 -19.04
N SER A 543 -29.99 -39.81 -18.48
CA SER A 543 -31.38 -39.73 -18.01
C SER A 543 -32.00 -38.36 -18.32
N VAL A 544 -33.29 -38.36 -18.62
CA VAL A 544 -34.09 -37.15 -18.82
C VAL A 544 -34.93 -36.92 -17.58
N ARG A 545 -34.79 -35.76 -16.94
CA ARG A 545 -35.56 -35.36 -15.75
C ARG A 545 -36.57 -34.27 -16.08
N ARG A 546 -37.70 -34.31 -15.39
CA ARG A 546 -38.69 -33.22 -15.42
C ARG A 546 -38.08 -31.96 -14.78
N ASN A 547 -38.37 -30.78 -15.34
CA ASN A 547 -37.83 -29.46 -14.96
C ASN A 547 -36.32 -29.25 -15.24
N ALA A 548 -35.62 -30.22 -15.83
CA ALA A 548 -34.26 -30.01 -16.29
C ALA A 548 -34.20 -29.00 -17.45
N LYS A 549 -33.06 -28.32 -17.58
CA LYS A 549 -32.76 -27.50 -18.76
C LYS A 549 -32.47 -28.41 -19.95
N ALA A 550 -32.83 -27.94 -21.14
CA ALA A 550 -32.70 -28.69 -22.35
C ALA A 550 -32.27 -27.79 -23.51
N ARG A 551 -31.50 -28.36 -24.44
CA ARG A 551 -31.20 -27.77 -25.75
C ARG A 551 -31.62 -28.74 -26.84
N LEU A 552 -32.18 -28.18 -27.92
CA LEU A 552 -32.62 -28.93 -29.10
C LEU A 552 -31.55 -28.82 -30.17
N LEU A 553 -31.09 -29.97 -30.65
CA LEU A 553 -30.12 -30.09 -31.74
C LEU A 553 -30.78 -30.69 -32.97
N ARG A 554 -30.48 -30.15 -34.14
CA ARG A 554 -30.87 -30.69 -35.45
C ARG A 554 -29.61 -30.80 -36.28
N ASP A 555 -29.29 -31.99 -36.76
CA ASP A 555 -28.03 -32.27 -37.49
C ASP A 555 -26.77 -31.82 -36.73
N ASN A 556 -26.75 -32.00 -35.40
CA ASN A 556 -25.71 -31.53 -34.47
C ASN A 556 -25.56 -30.00 -34.35
N ILE A 557 -26.47 -29.21 -34.90
CA ILE A 557 -26.52 -27.76 -34.74
C ILE A 557 -27.58 -27.41 -33.69
N VAL A 558 -27.25 -26.53 -32.75
CA VAL A 558 -28.19 -26.08 -31.72
C VAL A 558 -29.24 -25.16 -32.35
N VAL A 559 -30.51 -25.61 -32.33
CA VAL A 559 -31.65 -24.88 -32.90
C VAL A 559 -32.35 -24.02 -31.84
N ALA A 560 -32.39 -24.51 -30.60
CA ALA A 560 -32.98 -23.80 -29.48
C ALA A 560 -32.25 -24.15 -28.18
N GLU A 561 -31.91 -23.12 -27.41
CA GLU A 561 -31.23 -23.22 -26.12
C GLU A 561 -32.17 -22.87 -24.96
N ASN A 562 -31.76 -23.21 -23.73
CA ASN A 562 -32.45 -22.82 -22.49
C ASN A 562 -33.92 -23.27 -22.39
N LEU A 563 -34.30 -24.32 -23.12
CA LEU A 563 -35.61 -24.94 -22.99
C LEU A 563 -35.71 -25.64 -21.63
N THR A 564 -36.93 -25.93 -21.20
CA THR A 564 -37.18 -26.62 -19.93
C THR A 564 -38.17 -27.75 -20.17
N VAL A 565 -37.88 -28.93 -19.62
CA VAL A 565 -38.79 -30.10 -19.73
C VAL A 565 -40.01 -29.86 -18.83
N GLN A 566 -41.10 -29.35 -19.39
CA GLN A 566 -42.30 -28.96 -18.64
C GLN A 566 -43.09 -30.17 -18.13
N SER A 567 -43.20 -31.20 -18.97
CA SER A 567 -43.81 -32.47 -18.61
C SER A 567 -43.01 -33.62 -19.18
N LEU A 568 -42.97 -34.71 -18.41
CA LEU A 568 -42.33 -35.95 -18.79
C LEU A 568 -43.28 -37.09 -18.41
N ARG A 569 -43.65 -37.88 -19.41
CA ARG A 569 -44.59 -38.99 -19.27
C ARG A 569 -44.02 -40.25 -19.87
N ARG A 570 -44.32 -41.38 -19.27
CA ARG A 570 -44.09 -42.69 -19.87
C ARG A 570 -45.44 -43.37 -20.00
N GLU A 571 -45.81 -43.70 -21.23
CA GLU A 571 -47.14 -44.20 -21.57
C GLU A 571 -48.26 -43.27 -21.08
N LYS A 572 -48.94 -43.62 -19.97
CA LYS A 572 -50.02 -42.83 -19.38
C LYS A 572 -49.65 -42.16 -18.07
N ASP A 573 -48.48 -42.46 -17.52
CA ASP A 573 -48.07 -42.02 -16.18
C ASP A 573 -47.10 -40.84 -16.25
N ASP A 574 -47.31 -39.86 -15.38
CA ASP A 574 -46.37 -38.75 -15.16
C ASP A 574 -45.18 -39.26 -14.35
N VAL A 575 -43.97 -39.09 -14.89
CA VAL A 575 -42.73 -39.59 -14.29
C VAL A 575 -41.74 -38.46 -14.08
N THR A 576 -40.91 -38.58 -13.05
CA THR A 576 -39.90 -37.56 -12.69
C THR A 576 -38.60 -37.72 -13.47
N GLU A 577 -38.25 -38.95 -13.83
CA GLU A 577 -37.01 -39.30 -14.52
C GLU A 577 -37.24 -40.50 -15.45
N VAL A 578 -36.63 -40.46 -16.63
CA VAL A 578 -36.60 -41.57 -17.59
C VAL A 578 -35.14 -41.88 -17.93
N ARG A 579 -34.75 -43.15 -17.79
CA ARG A 579 -33.39 -43.63 -18.05
C ARG A 579 -33.19 -44.07 -19.49
N ASP A 580 -31.93 -44.27 -19.86
CA ASP A 580 -31.49 -44.74 -21.16
C ASP A 580 -32.22 -46.03 -21.59
N GLY A 581 -32.50 -46.10 -22.91
CA GLY A 581 -33.18 -47.25 -23.53
C GLY A 581 -34.70 -47.26 -23.40
N TYR A 582 -35.31 -46.32 -22.65
CA TYR A 582 -36.77 -46.20 -22.53
C TYR A 582 -37.36 -45.08 -23.39
N GLU A 583 -38.57 -45.31 -23.89
CA GLU A 583 -39.37 -44.32 -24.60
C GLU A 583 -40.14 -43.43 -23.61
N CYS A 584 -40.21 -42.15 -23.92
CA CYS A 584 -40.94 -41.16 -23.14
C CYS A 584 -41.62 -40.11 -24.02
N GLY A 585 -42.68 -39.50 -23.51
CA GLY A 585 -43.27 -38.29 -24.07
C GLY A 585 -42.82 -37.09 -23.25
N LEU A 586 -42.23 -36.09 -23.89
CA LEU A 586 -41.79 -34.86 -23.25
C LEU A 586 -42.35 -33.61 -23.95
N THR A 587 -42.48 -32.52 -23.19
CA THR A 587 -42.94 -31.22 -23.69
C THR A 587 -41.96 -30.12 -23.31
N LEU A 588 -41.51 -29.33 -24.30
CA LEU A 588 -40.47 -28.30 -24.13
C LEU A 588 -41.00 -26.86 -24.24
N GLY A 589 -42.30 -26.67 -24.49
CA GLY A 589 -42.88 -25.33 -24.74
C GLY A 589 -42.42 -24.67 -26.05
N TYR A 590 -41.64 -25.37 -26.88
CA TYR A 590 -41.16 -24.93 -28.18
C TYR A 590 -41.98 -25.56 -29.31
N ALA A 591 -42.31 -24.78 -30.34
CA ALA A 591 -43.25 -25.19 -31.39
C ALA A 591 -42.60 -25.89 -32.60
N ASP A 592 -41.33 -25.59 -32.93
CA ASP A 592 -40.63 -26.15 -34.11
C ASP A 592 -39.76 -27.36 -33.76
N ILE A 593 -40.39 -28.42 -33.24
CA ILE A 593 -39.74 -29.72 -33.04
C ILE A 593 -40.02 -30.59 -34.27
N LYS A 594 -39.00 -31.30 -34.78
CA LYS A 594 -39.11 -32.23 -35.90
C LYS A 594 -38.65 -33.63 -35.50
N GLU A 595 -39.13 -34.64 -36.23
CA GLU A 595 -38.63 -36.00 -36.11
C GLU A 595 -37.16 -36.04 -36.53
N GLY A 596 -36.34 -36.75 -35.76
CA GLY A 596 -34.87 -36.78 -35.91
C GLY A 596 -34.12 -35.70 -35.11
N ASP A 597 -34.81 -34.75 -34.47
CA ASP A 597 -34.14 -33.80 -33.56
C ASP A 597 -33.63 -34.52 -32.30
N VAL A 598 -32.50 -34.07 -31.75
CA VAL A 598 -31.90 -34.57 -30.51
C VAL A 598 -32.06 -33.55 -29.40
N ILE A 599 -32.63 -33.97 -28.28
CA ILE A 599 -32.81 -33.16 -27.09
C ILE A 599 -31.73 -33.55 -26.09
N GLU A 600 -30.87 -32.60 -25.76
CA GLU A 600 -29.86 -32.77 -24.72
C GLU A 600 -30.31 -32.04 -23.45
N THR A 601 -30.38 -32.76 -22.35
CA THR A 601 -30.74 -32.22 -21.03
C THR A 601 -29.50 -32.02 -20.17
N TYR A 602 -29.50 -30.93 -19.41
CA TYR A 602 -28.42 -30.55 -18.50
C TYR A 602 -28.99 -29.88 -17.25
N GLU A 603 -28.21 -29.88 -16.18
CA GLU A 603 -28.48 -29.07 -14.98
C GLU A 603 -27.31 -28.12 -14.71
N LEU A 604 -27.63 -27.00 -14.09
CA LEU A 604 -26.64 -26.02 -13.64
C LEU A 604 -26.31 -26.37 -12.19
N VAL A 605 -25.13 -26.95 -11.97
CA VAL A 605 -24.65 -27.25 -10.62
C VAL A 605 -23.80 -26.08 -10.14
N GLN A 606 -24.10 -25.58 -8.93
CA GLN A 606 -23.29 -24.56 -8.29
C GLN A 606 -21.97 -25.17 -7.85
N LYS A 607 -20.85 -24.60 -8.31
CA LYS A 607 -19.51 -24.98 -7.89
C LYS A 607 -18.87 -23.80 -7.16
N GLU A 608 -18.33 -24.06 -5.98
CA GLU A 608 -17.46 -23.09 -5.31
C GLU A 608 -16.20 -22.90 -6.14
N ARG A 609 -15.81 -21.64 -6.40
CA ARG A 609 -14.50 -21.35 -6.97
C ARG A 609 -13.44 -21.67 -5.90
N ALA A 610 -12.42 -22.43 -6.29
CA ALA A 610 -11.29 -22.79 -5.44
C ALA A 610 -10.33 -21.61 -5.24
#